data_AF-A0ABD2PAL0-F1
#
_entry.id   AF-A0ABD2PAL0-F1
#
_cell.length_a   1.000
_cell.length_b   1.000
_cell.length_c   1.000
_cell.angle_alpha   90.00
_cell.angle_beta   90.00
_cell.angle_gamma   90.00
#
_symmetry.space_group_name_H-M   'P 1'
#
loop_
_entity.id
_entity.type
_entity.pdbx_description
1 polymer ?
#
loop_
_entity_poly.entity_id
_entity_poly.type
_entity_poly.pdbx_seq_one_letter_code
_entity_poly.pdbx_strand_id
1 'polypeptide(L)'
;MKLSNRRYDILPLSQPEIRANLGREHDKMCQENNPAEENTSNEFWNELEFNIQVATENIIKQPWKTKTKYWMTVEIMQLMNERRLLKNVPDRYREVDTITRRKIKEVKKKWTQEQYDEAPRLHRLHDLFNFNKKVKETTGAGRKTSIKMIKNEQR
;
A
#
# COMPACT_ATOMS: atom_id res chain seq x y z
N MET A 1 24.24 -10.70 -7.41
CA MET A 1 23.25 -9.61 -7.27
C MET A 1 22.47 -9.81 -5.97
N LYS A 2 22.19 -8.75 -5.19
CA LYS A 2 21.35 -8.87 -3.98
C LYS A 2 19.88 -8.82 -4.39
N LEU A 3 19.16 -9.92 -4.18
CA LEU A 3 17.72 -10.01 -4.42
C LEU A 3 17.00 -9.00 -3.52
N SER A 4 16.47 -7.93 -4.11
CA SER A 4 15.60 -7.01 -3.37
C SER A 4 14.33 -7.76 -3.03
N ASN A 5 14.00 -7.87 -1.74
CA ASN A 5 12.79 -8.52 -1.23
C ASN A 5 11.54 -7.70 -1.66
N ARG A 6 11.11 -7.85 -2.93
CA ARG A 6 9.93 -7.19 -3.52
C ARG A 6 8.71 -8.02 -3.18
N ARG A 7 7.82 -7.48 -2.35
CA ARG A 7 6.52 -8.11 -2.05
C ARG A 7 5.53 -7.72 -3.15
N TYR A 8 5.19 -8.66 -4.02
CA TYR A 8 4.14 -8.50 -5.04
C TYR A 8 2.74 -8.71 -4.44
N ASP A 9 1.74 -8.08 -5.04
CA ASP A 9 0.33 -8.30 -4.69
C ASP A 9 -0.12 -9.53 -5.44
N ILE A 10 -0.39 -10.62 -4.75
CA ILE A 10 -0.84 -11.85 -5.41
C ILE A 10 -2.36 -11.87 -5.61
N LEU A 11 -3.11 -10.89 -5.08
CA LEU A 11 -4.56 -10.83 -5.22
C LEU A 11 -5.04 -10.73 -6.68
N PRO A 12 -4.38 -9.99 -7.59
CA PRO A 12 -4.73 -9.98 -9.01
C PRO A 12 -4.66 -11.36 -9.68
N LEU A 13 -3.82 -12.28 -9.20
CA LEU A 13 -3.72 -13.64 -9.74
C LEU A 13 -4.95 -14.53 -9.45
N SER A 14 -5.84 -14.07 -8.57
CA SER A 14 -7.15 -14.71 -8.36
C SER A 14 -8.04 -14.61 -9.61
N GLN A 15 -7.82 -13.60 -10.46
CA GLN A 15 -8.56 -13.45 -11.71
C GLN A 15 -8.00 -14.39 -12.78
N PRO A 16 -8.84 -15.25 -13.39
CA PRO A 16 -8.39 -16.24 -14.37
C PRO A 16 -7.78 -15.59 -15.63
N GLU A 17 -8.26 -14.41 -16.00
CA GLU A 17 -7.75 -13.63 -17.15
C GLU A 17 -6.33 -13.12 -16.91
N ILE A 18 -6.04 -12.59 -15.73
CA ILE A 18 -4.71 -12.10 -15.35
C ILE A 18 -3.72 -13.26 -15.29
N ARG A 19 -4.14 -14.40 -14.75
CA ARG A 19 -3.32 -15.62 -14.72
C ARG A 19 -3.01 -16.16 -16.11
N ALA A 20 -4.00 -16.21 -17.01
CA ALA A 20 -3.81 -16.63 -18.39
C ALA A 20 -2.90 -15.66 -19.16
N ASN A 21 -3.02 -14.35 -18.90
CA ASN A 21 -2.16 -13.37 -19.51
C ASN A 21 -0.70 -13.48 -19.04
N LEU A 22 -0.49 -13.74 -17.75
CA LEU A 22 0.84 -13.98 -17.21
C LEU A 22 1.48 -15.23 -17.83
N GLY A 23 0.74 -16.33 -17.93
CA GLY A 23 1.23 -17.54 -18.59
C GLY A 23 1.71 -17.26 -20.02
N ARG A 24 0.89 -16.58 -20.83
CA ARG A 24 1.26 -16.21 -22.20
C ARG A 24 2.50 -15.33 -22.30
N GLU A 25 2.65 -14.37 -21.38
CA GLU A 25 3.81 -13.48 -21.37
C GLU A 25 5.09 -14.23 -20.96
N HIS A 26 5.00 -15.14 -19.98
CA HIS A 26 6.10 -16.01 -19.60
C HIS A 26 6.53 -16.91 -20.76
N ASP A 27 5.58 -17.58 -21.41
CA ASP A 27 5.84 -18.47 -22.53
C ASP A 27 6.52 -17.73 -23.68
N LYS A 28 6.05 -16.52 -23.98
CA LYS A 28 6.66 -15.63 -24.97
C LYS A 28 8.10 -15.27 -24.61
N MET A 29 8.37 -14.83 -23.38
CA MET A 29 9.72 -14.43 -22.96
C MET A 29 10.70 -15.62 -22.88
N CYS A 30 10.21 -16.83 -22.62
CA CYS A 30 11.05 -18.04 -22.63
C CYS A 30 11.38 -18.48 -24.07
N GLN A 31 10.49 -18.25 -25.03
CA GLN A 31 10.75 -18.56 -26.44
C GLN A 31 11.69 -17.54 -27.09
N GLU A 32 11.55 -16.25 -26.74
CA GLU A 32 12.39 -15.17 -27.29
C GLU A 32 13.84 -15.21 -26.76
N ASN A 33 14.04 -15.67 -25.53
CA ASN A 33 15.36 -15.79 -24.90
C ASN A 33 15.83 -17.24 -24.80
N ASN A 34 15.49 -18.09 -25.77
CA ASN A 34 15.97 -19.47 -25.77
C ASN A 34 17.50 -19.45 -25.80
N PRO A 35 18.19 -19.95 -24.75
CA PRO A 35 19.63 -19.86 -24.69
C PRO A 35 20.19 -20.70 -25.83
N ALA A 36 21.15 -20.14 -26.58
CA ALA A 36 22.01 -20.96 -27.41
C ALA A 36 22.63 -22.07 -26.52
N GLU A 37 22.85 -23.26 -27.08
CA GLU A 37 23.26 -24.49 -26.38
C GLU A 37 24.54 -24.40 -25.53
N GLU A 38 25.20 -23.24 -25.47
CA GLU A 38 26.46 -22.96 -24.77
C GLU A 38 26.31 -22.18 -23.44
N ASN A 39 25.10 -21.81 -23.01
CA ASN A 39 24.96 -21.08 -21.74
C ASN A 39 25.18 -21.97 -20.51
N THR A 40 25.98 -21.48 -19.56
CA THR A 40 26.23 -22.16 -18.29
C THR A 40 24.90 -22.28 -17.53
N SER A 41 24.58 -23.42 -16.89
CA SER A 41 23.29 -23.61 -16.18
C SER A 41 22.92 -22.45 -15.25
N ASN A 42 23.90 -21.78 -14.64
CA ASN A 42 23.68 -20.65 -13.76
C ASN A 42 23.20 -19.38 -14.49
N GLU A 43 23.65 -19.16 -15.72
CA GLU A 43 23.22 -18.03 -16.57
C GLU A 43 21.79 -18.25 -17.03
N PHE A 44 21.46 -19.48 -17.43
CA PHE A 44 20.08 -19.88 -17.73
C PHE A 44 19.13 -19.62 -16.56
N TRP A 45 19.49 -20.02 -15.34
CA TRP A 45 18.65 -19.77 -14.16
C TRP A 45 18.48 -18.29 -13.86
N ASN A 46 19.53 -17.48 -14.02
CA ASN A 46 19.44 -16.03 -13.83
C ASN A 46 18.57 -15.35 -14.89
N GLU A 47 18.64 -15.82 -16.14
CA GLU A 47 17.86 -15.29 -17.26
C GLU A 47 16.38 -15.68 -17.13
N LEU A 48 16.10 -16.92 -16.73
CA LEU A 48 14.76 -17.38 -16.40
C LEU A 48 14.18 -16.58 -15.23
N GLU A 49 14.96 -16.39 -14.15
CA GLU A 49 14.54 -15.59 -13.01
C GLU A 49 14.23 -14.15 -13.44
N PHE A 50 15.07 -13.56 -14.29
CA PHE A 50 14.87 -12.22 -14.84
C PHE A 50 13.58 -12.14 -15.66
N ASN A 51 13.35 -13.08 -16.58
CA ASN A 51 12.16 -13.12 -17.41
C ASN A 51 10.88 -13.26 -16.59
N ILE A 52 10.92 -14.11 -15.55
CA ILE A 52 9.83 -14.24 -14.57
C ILE A 52 9.58 -12.90 -13.89
N GLN A 53 10.63 -12.23 -13.40
CA GLN A 53 10.46 -10.93 -12.72
C GLN A 53 9.87 -9.86 -13.65
N VAL A 54 10.33 -9.76 -14.90
CA VAL A 54 9.84 -8.77 -15.87
C VAL A 54 8.38 -9.02 -16.24
N ALA A 55 8.01 -10.27 -16.56
CA ALA A 55 6.63 -10.62 -16.88
C ALA A 55 5.70 -10.37 -15.69
N THR A 56 6.17 -10.71 -14.48
CA THR A 56 5.45 -10.45 -13.23
C THR A 56 5.26 -8.95 -12.99
N GLU A 57 6.28 -8.12 -13.22
CA GLU A 57 6.18 -6.65 -13.04
C GLU A 57 5.25 -5.97 -14.03
N ASN A 58 5.25 -6.43 -15.29
CA ASN A 58 4.39 -5.89 -16.34
C ASN A 58 2.90 -6.11 -16.06
N ILE A 59 2.57 -7.27 -15.47
CA ILE A 59 1.17 -7.70 -15.30
C ILE A 59 0.70 -7.46 -13.86
N ILE A 60 1.49 -7.90 -12.89
CA ILE A 60 1.24 -7.72 -11.46
C ILE A 60 2.02 -6.50 -10.99
N LYS A 61 1.54 -5.31 -11.42
CA LYS A 61 2.05 -4.03 -10.92
C LYS A 61 2.22 -4.11 -9.40
N GLN A 62 3.35 -3.63 -8.86
CA GLN A 62 3.60 -3.67 -7.42
C GLN A 62 2.37 -3.19 -6.63
N PRO A 63 2.03 -3.85 -5.50
CA PRO A 63 0.94 -3.39 -4.66
C PRO A 63 1.22 -1.94 -4.33
N TRP A 64 0.30 -1.08 -4.75
CA TRP A 64 0.20 0.25 -4.19
C TRP A 64 -0.07 0.00 -2.72
N LYS A 65 0.97 0.15 -1.88
CA LYS A 65 0.99 -0.24 -0.46
C LYS A 65 -0.42 -0.12 0.12
N THR A 66 -1.01 -1.26 0.49
CA THR A 66 -2.35 -1.37 1.06
C THR A 66 -2.59 -0.17 1.98
N LYS A 67 -3.66 0.59 1.70
CA LYS A 67 -3.98 1.87 2.36
C LYS A 67 -3.97 1.69 3.87
N THR A 68 -2.83 1.95 4.49
CA THR A 68 -2.59 1.61 5.90
C THR A 68 -3.34 2.57 6.83
N LYS A 69 -3.86 3.67 6.28
CA LYS A 69 -4.50 4.77 7.01
C LYS A 69 -5.72 5.22 6.23
N TYR A 70 -6.82 5.50 6.95
CA TYR A 70 -8.10 5.93 6.38
C TYR A 70 -7.99 7.15 5.47
N TRP A 71 -7.00 8.02 5.69
CA TRP A 71 -6.79 9.22 4.89
C TRP A 71 -5.94 9.00 3.63
N MET A 72 -5.40 7.80 3.37
CA MET A 72 -4.63 7.50 2.16
C MET A 72 -5.57 7.18 0.99
N THR A 73 -6.10 8.22 0.34
CA THR A 73 -6.85 8.10 -0.91
C THR A 73 -5.92 7.89 -2.10
N VAL A 74 -6.46 7.41 -3.23
CA VAL A 74 -5.68 7.19 -4.47
C VAL A 74 -5.02 8.50 -4.93
N GLU A 75 -5.75 9.61 -4.84
CA GLU A 75 -5.25 10.95 -5.15
C GLU A 75 -4.06 11.36 -4.27
N ILE A 76 -4.13 11.15 -2.95
CA ILE A 76 -3.01 11.44 -2.04
C ILE A 76 -1.81 10.54 -2.37
N MET A 77 -2.04 9.28 -2.74
CA MET A 77 -0.96 8.38 -3.15
C MET A 77 -0.29 8.82 -4.45
N GLN A 78 -1.07 9.28 -5.43
CA GLN A 78 -0.56 9.85 -6.67
C GLN A 78 0.29 11.10 -6.40
N LEU A 79 -0.21 12.04 -5.60
CA LEU A 79 0.53 13.24 -5.19
C LEU A 79 1.83 12.90 -4.43
N MET A 80 1.81 11.87 -3.58
CA MET A 80 3.01 11.40 -2.89
C MET A 80 4.03 10.78 -3.85
N ASN A 81 3.58 10.11 -4.92
CA ASN A 81 4.48 9.58 -5.96
C ASN A 81 5.06 10.70 -6.81
N GLU A 82 4.24 11.67 -7.22
CA GLU A 82 4.67 12.85 -7.96
C GLU A 82 5.72 13.64 -7.17
N ARG A 83 5.50 13.85 -5.87
CA ARG A 83 6.49 14.46 -4.96
C ARG A 83 7.82 13.70 -4.93
N ARG A 84 7.83 12.37 -5.05
CA ARG A 84 9.08 11.58 -5.08
C ARG A 84 9.88 11.82 -6.35
N LEU A 85 9.20 11.98 -7.48
CA LEU A 85 9.83 12.26 -8.77
C LEU A 85 10.41 13.68 -8.84
N LEU A 86 9.81 14.63 -8.12
CA LEU A 86 10.20 16.04 -8.15
C LEU A 86 11.27 16.45 -7.13
N LYS A 87 11.97 15.50 -6.47
CA LYS A 87 12.98 15.80 -5.43
C LYS A 87 14.07 16.78 -5.86
N ASN A 88 14.42 16.77 -7.15
CA ASN A 88 15.48 17.62 -7.71
C ASN A 88 14.96 18.94 -8.30
N VAL A 89 13.66 19.22 -8.19
CA VAL A 89 13.01 20.43 -8.69
C VAL A 89 12.32 21.15 -7.52
N PRO A 90 13.01 22.04 -6.80
CA PRO A 90 12.58 22.57 -5.51
C PRO A 90 11.21 23.27 -5.53
N ASP A 91 10.93 24.06 -6.57
CA ASP A 91 9.71 24.87 -6.65
C ASP A 91 8.47 23.97 -6.85
N ARG A 92 8.54 23.07 -7.83
CA ARG A 92 7.46 22.09 -8.06
C ARG A 92 7.31 21.11 -6.91
N TYR A 93 8.40 20.74 -6.25
CA TYR A 93 8.34 19.92 -5.05
C TYR A 93 7.56 20.60 -3.92
N ARG A 94 7.80 21.90 -3.67
CA ARG A 94 7.08 22.67 -2.65
C ARG A 94 5.60 22.81 -2.98
N GLU A 95 5.28 23.03 -4.25
CA GLU A 95 3.90 23.09 -4.73
C GLU A 95 3.16 21.77 -4.47
N VAL A 96 3.70 20.66 -4.95
CA VAL A 96 3.10 19.32 -4.77
C VAL A 96 3.05 18.93 -3.29
N ASP A 97 4.06 19.28 -2.47
CA ASP A 97 4.03 19.04 -1.02
C ASP A 97 2.90 19.84 -0.33
N THR A 98 2.68 21.10 -0.74
CA THR A 98 1.60 21.94 -0.22
C THR A 98 0.23 21.36 -0.57
N ILE A 99 0.03 20.97 -1.83
CA ILE A 99 -1.20 20.33 -2.30
C ILE A 99 -1.44 19.01 -1.54
N THR A 100 -0.41 18.18 -1.41
CA THR A 100 -0.47 16.91 -0.67
C THR A 100 -0.93 17.12 0.77
N ARG A 101 -0.32 18.07 1.49
CA ARG A 101 -0.67 18.38 2.89
C ARG A 101 -2.10 18.90 3.01
N ARG A 102 -2.52 19.78 2.09
CA ARG A 102 -3.89 20.31 2.05
C ARG A 102 -4.90 19.18 1.85
N LYS A 103 -4.65 18.29 0.89
CA LYS A 103 -5.55 17.16 0.60
C LYS A 103 -5.65 16.19 1.79
N ILE A 104 -4.53 15.89 2.44
CA ILE A 104 -4.53 15.08 3.68
C ILE A 104 -5.38 15.75 4.75
N LYS A 105 -5.28 17.07 4.93
CA LYS A 105 -6.08 17.82 5.92
C LYS A 105 -7.57 17.75 5.59
N GLU A 106 -7.94 17.93 4.33
CA GLU A 106 -9.34 17.85 3.86
C GLU A 106 -9.94 16.46 4.09
N VAL A 107 -9.23 15.40 3.69
CA VAL A 107 -9.69 14.02 3.88
C VAL A 107 -9.84 13.68 5.36
N LYS A 108 -8.88 14.09 6.21
CA LYS A 108 -8.99 13.90 7.66
C LYS A 108 -10.17 14.66 8.24
N LYS A 109 -10.39 15.91 7.83
CA LYS A 109 -11.53 16.72 8.28
C LYS A 109 -12.85 16.06 7.89
N LYS A 110 -12.98 15.60 6.65
CA LYS A 110 -14.17 14.92 6.13
C LYS A 110 -14.44 13.63 6.92
N TRP A 111 -13.42 12.81 7.13
CA TRP A 111 -13.56 11.59 7.92
C TRP A 111 -14.02 11.89 9.35
N THR A 112 -13.40 12.88 10.01
CA THR A 112 -13.80 13.31 11.36
C THR A 112 -15.27 13.76 11.39
N GLN A 113 -15.69 14.57 10.41
CA GLN A 113 -17.08 15.02 10.30
C GLN A 113 -18.05 13.83 10.15
N GLU A 114 -17.74 12.88 9.26
CA GLU A 114 -18.52 11.66 9.08
C GLU A 114 -18.62 10.84 10.38
N GLN A 115 -17.55 10.77 11.18
CA GLN A 115 -17.60 10.09 12.48
C GLN A 115 -18.52 10.80 13.49
N TYR A 116 -18.59 12.13 13.46
CA TYR A 116 -19.48 12.90 14.33
C TYR A 116 -20.94 12.78 13.92
N ASP A 117 -21.23 12.76 12.62
CA ASP A 117 -22.60 12.66 12.11
C ASP A 117 -23.19 11.24 12.29
N GLU A 118 -22.33 10.22 12.31
CA GLU A 118 -22.75 8.82 12.46
C GLU A 118 -23.29 8.49 13.87
N ALA A 119 -22.73 9.08 14.93
CA ALA A 119 -23.16 8.76 16.30
C ALA A 119 -24.62 9.23 16.60
N PRO A 120 -25.05 10.45 16.27
CA PRO A 120 -26.45 10.88 16.36
C PRO A 120 -27.39 10.05 15.47
N ARG A 121 -26.92 9.60 14.30
CA ARG A 121 -27.70 8.74 13.41
C ARG A 121 -27.99 7.37 14.06
N LEU A 122 -26.98 6.74 14.64
CA LEU A 122 -27.12 5.48 15.39
C LEU A 122 -28.01 5.64 16.63
N HIS A 123 -27.92 6.78 17.31
CA HIS A 123 -28.80 7.12 18.42
C HIS A 123 -30.27 7.24 17.99
N ARG A 124 -30.54 7.90 16.85
CA ARG A 124 -31.89 8.01 16.26
C ARG A 124 -32.48 6.66 15.83
N LEU A 125 -31.62 5.71 15.47
CA LEU A 125 -32.02 4.34 15.10
C LEU A 125 -32.24 3.43 16.32
N HIS A 126 -32.18 3.96 17.55
CA HIS A 126 -32.25 3.20 18.81
C HIS A 126 -31.22 2.05 18.92
N ASP A 127 -30.14 2.10 18.15
CA ASP A 127 -29.08 1.11 18.19
C ASP A 127 -28.07 1.46 19.29
N LEU A 128 -28.49 1.19 20.53
CA LEU A 128 -27.71 1.49 21.74
C LEU A 128 -26.36 0.77 21.75
N PHE A 129 -26.28 -0.42 21.15
CA PHE A 129 -25.05 -1.21 21.12
C PHE A 129 -24.01 -0.56 20.22
N ASN A 130 -24.36 -0.26 18.97
CA ASN A 130 -23.43 0.36 18.03
C ASN A 130 -23.11 1.81 18.41
N PHE A 131 -24.05 2.54 19.02
CA PHE A 131 -23.81 3.86 19.58
C PHE A 131 -22.72 3.82 20.67
N ASN A 132 -22.87 2.96 21.69
CA ASN A 132 -21.90 2.85 22.78
C ASN A 132 -20.52 2.38 22.29
N LYS A 133 -20.49 1.47 21.32
CA LYS A 133 -19.25 1.05 20.66
C LYS A 133 -18.57 2.24 19.96
N LYS A 134 -19.33 3.02 19.20
CA LYS A 134 -18.81 4.18 18.47
C LYS A 134 -18.31 5.28 19.39
N VAL A 135 -19.02 5.57 20.47
CA VAL A 135 -18.60 6.53 21.50
C VAL A 135 -17.27 6.12 22.11
N LYS A 136 -17.07 4.84 22.44
CA LYS A 136 -15.79 4.33 22.99
C LYS A 136 -14.64 4.43 21.98
N GLU A 137 -14.91 4.20 20.70
CA GLU A 137 -13.92 4.36 19.62
C GLU A 137 -13.51 5.83 19.43
N THR A 138 -14.48 6.75 19.40
CA THR A 138 -14.23 8.18 19.17
C THR A 138 -13.58 8.87 20.39
N THR A 139 -14.00 8.52 21.60
CA THR A 139 -13.45 9.08 22.85
C THR A 139 -12.13 8.43 23.28
N GLY A 140 -11.78 7.28 22.71
CA GLY A 140 -10.54 6.56 23.05
C GLY A 140 -10.55 5.91 24.43
N ALA A 141 -11.70 5.86 25.12
CA ALA A 141 -11.85 5.33 26.48
C ALA A 141 -11.51 3.82 26.63
N GLY A 142 -11.27 3.10 25.52
CA GLY A 142 -10.86 1.70 25.51
C GLY A 142 -9.37 1.44 25.24
N ARG A 143 -8.52 2.46 25.10
CA ARG A 143 -7.08 2.25 24.86
C ARG A 143 -6.40 1.83 26.15
N LYS A 144 -6.01 0.54 26.25
CA LYS A 144 -5.15 0.04 27.33
C LYS A 144 -3.87 0.88 27.39
N THR A 145 -3.71 1.65 28.44
CA THR A 145 -2.45 2.34 28.76
C THR A 145 -1.38 1.26 28.92
N SER A 146 -0.37 1.29 28.05
CA SER A 146 0.87 0.54 28.28
C SER A 146 1.45 1.02 29.61
N ILE A 147 1.31 0.21 30.65
CA ILE A 147 1.94 0.46 31.95
C ILE A 147 3.45 0.45 31.70
N LYS A 148 4.10 1.60 31.79
CA LYS A 148 5.57 1.66 31.77
C LYS A 148 6.04 1.24 33.15
N MET A 149 6.74 0.10 33.22
CA MET A 149 7.38 -0.35 34.46
C MET A 149 8.43 0.67 34.89
N ILE A 150 8.28 1.21 36.10
CA ILE A 150 9.29 2.03 36.77
C ILE A 150 10.43 1.07 37.14
N LYS A 151 11.62 1.27 36.56
CA LYS A 151 12.82 0.56 37.01
C LYS A 151 13.30 1.22 38.30
N ASN A 152 13.33 0.47 39.40
CA ASN A 152 14.02 0.90 40.62
C ASN A 152 15.53 0.91 40.33
N GLU A 153 16.14 2.09 40.30
CA GLU A 153 17.59 2.24 40.45
C GLU A 153 17.94 1.99 41.92
N GLN A 154 18.60 0.86 42.19
CA GLN A 154 19.23 0.63 43.48
C GLN A 154 20.53 1.44 43.55
N ARG A 155 20.66 2.25 44.60
CA ARG A 155 21.90 2.89 45.06
C ARG A 155 22.74 1.88 45.85
#